data_AF-A0A8T4Z7U1-F1
#
_entry.id   AF-A0A8T4Z7U1-F1
#
_cell.length_a   1.000
_cell.length_b   1.000
_cell.length_c   1.000
_cell.angle_alpha   90.00
_cell.angle_beta   90.00
_cell.angle_gamma   90.00
#
_symmetry.space_group_name_H-M   'P 1'
#
loop_
_entity.id
_entity.type
_entity.pdbx_description
1 polymer ?
#
loop_
_entity_poly.entity_id
_entity_poly.type
_entity_poly.pdbx_seq_one_letter_code
_entity_poly.pdbx_strand_id
1 'polypeptide(L)'
;MSHSYESRSSRLLLWLALAIILALPLSLIIAFAWLRWNILQTMYLRKAGIDWFNTVFYEGYTFIFAALFSCLAINPKPQRSQLYDISNWGEWLQRRIGMGPSKPIPIRFGVSKSLWAFWQLVKWSISFAFLSYFNGLPGLGNLTVPMLMVLKGFGDWRLLPRILTLPIILPSGEELLSLIPTLESQYRLLYAIALSILGIASLRLGIRLVGEFLLEQGNAWIRDVFVILSLIVLGIILGSPFRPMDATMPYDFALTVILLAAFVTMATLFHFGILGGNLSFAKRRRIILTGIALIVSAALLGDVVIIAWYRVNWNNKWVEYEWMPLTRNRIKVTRWASGVDNIPEYAIQQVPTGNIEKLLSLVRQWDQDAAYTKMKGQIGVNWMTLSDSDIIYYNG
;
A
#
# COMPACT_ATOMS: atom_id res chain seq x y z
N MET A 1 -39.76 -24.22 26.37
CA MET A 1 -38.91 -23.16 27.01
C MET A 1 -37.46 -23.61 27.26
N SER A 2 -37.20 -24.92 27.49
CA SER A 2 -35.86 -25.47 27.73
C SER A 2 -34.89 -25.41 26.53
N HIS A 3 -35.36 -25.63 25.29
CA HIS A 3 -34.48 -25.62 24.11
C HIS A 3 -33.85 -24.25 23.75
N SER A 4 -34.36 -23.12 24.28
CA SER A 4 -33.79 -21.80 23.98
C SER A 4 -32.53 -21.47 24.80
N TYR A 5 -32.39 -22.07 25.99
CA TYR A 5 -31.27 -21.82 26.90
C TYR A 5 -30.00 -22.58 26.49
N GLU A 6 -30.13 -23.83 26.03
CA GLU A 6 -28.99 -24.64 25.58
C GLU A 6 -28.26 -24.02 24.37
N SER A 7 -28.98 -23.41 23.43
CA SER A 7 -28.36 -22.77 22.27
C SER A 7 -27.62 -21.47 22.61
N ARG A 8 -27.90 -20.86 23.77
CA ARG A 8 -27.26 -19.61 24.23
C ARG A 8 -25.97 -19.90 24.99
N SER A 9 -25.97 -20.96 25.80
CA SER A 9 -24.80 -21.45 26.55
C SER A 9 -23.69 -21.99 25.62
N SER A 10 -24.06 -22.86 24.68
CA SER A 10 -23.12 -23.42 23.69
C SER A 10 -22.44 -22.37 22.81
N ARG A 11 -23.15 -21.30 22.45
CA ARG A 11 -22.59 -20.18 21.68
C ARG A 11 -21.69 -19.28 22.51
N LEU A 12 -22.02 -19.02 23.78
CA LEU A 12 -21.13 -18.31 24.72
C LEU A 12 -19.80 -19.06 24.90
N LEU A 13 -19.87 -20.38 25.04
CA LEU A 13 -18.70 -21.27 25.08
C LEU A 13 -17.87 -21.18 23.80
N LEU A 14 -18.51 -21.16 22.62
CA LEU A 14 -17.81 -21.01 21.34
C LEU A 14 -17.10 -19.65 21.22
N TRP A 15 -17.74 -18.56 21.65
CA TRP A 15 -17.12 -17.23 21.69
C TRP A 15 -15.97 -17.14 22.70
N LEU A 16 -16.10 -17.77 23.87
CA LEU A 16 -15.02 -17.87 24.86
C LEU A 16 -13.85 -18.71 24.34
N ALA A 17 -14.12 -19.84 23.69
CA ALA A 17 -13.09 -20.66 23.06
C ALA A 17 -12.34 -19.87 21.97
N LEU A 18 -13.07 -19.14 21.12
CA LEU A 18 -12.49 -18.29 20.08
C LEU A 18 -11.65 -17.14 20.67
N ALA A 19 -12.11 -16.55 21.77
CA ALA A 19 -11.34 -15.54 22.51
C ALA A 19 -10.06 -16.12 23.10
N ILE A 20 -10.08 -17.33 23.68
CA ILE A 20 -8.90 -18.01 24.23
C ILE A 20 -7.91 -18.36 23.10
N ILE A 21 -8.41 -18.92 21.99
CA ILE A 21 -7.60 -19.29 20.82
C ILE A 21 -6.92 -18.05 20.21
N LEU A 22 -7.56 -16.88 20.23
CA LEU A 22 -6.96 -15.63 19.78
C LEU A 22 -6.03 -15.00 20.83
N ALA A 23 -6.36 -15.12 22.12
CA ALA A 23 -5.60 -14.51 23.21
C ALA A 23 -4.22 -15.13 23.42
N LEU A 24 -4.10 -16.45 23.28
CA LEU A 24 -2.83 -17.16 23.45
C LEU A 24 -1.74 -16.75 22.44
N PRO A 25 -1.96 -16.76 21.11
CA PRO A 25 -0.95 -16.29 20.16
C PRO A 25 -0.69 -14.80 20.32
N LEU A 26 -1.72 -14.00 20.65
CA LEU A 26 -1.55 -12.57 20.88
C LEU A 26 -0.65 -12.29 22.09
N SER A 27 -0.82 -13.02 23.19
CA SER A 27 0.01 -12.85 24.38
C SER A 27 1.46 -13.25 24.13
N LEU A 28 1.68 -14.32 23.34
CA LEU A 28 3.02 -14.73 22.92
C LEU A 28 3.69 -13.68 22.02
N ILE A 29 2.96 -13.08 21.08
CA ILE A 29 3.48 -12.00 20.23
C ILE A 29 3.87 -10.78 21.07
N ILE A 30 3.03 -10.38 22.04
CA ILE A 30 3.32 -9.26 22.93
C ILE A 30 4.56 -9.55 23.78
N ALA A 31 4.64 -10.76 24.37
CA ALA A 31 5.80 -11.15 25.16
C ALA A 31 7.09 -11.17 24.34
N PHE A 32 7.03 -11.70 23.11
CA PHE A 32 8.16 -11.70 22.18
C PHE A 32 8.60 -10.28 21.80
N ALA A 33 7.64 -9.40 21.49
CA ALA A 33 7.90 -8.00 21.16
C ALA A 33 8.57 -7.27 22.34
N TRP A 34 8.03 -7.45 23.55
CA TRP A 34 8.57 -6.86 24.77
C TRP A 34 10.00 -7.32 25.06
N LEU A 35 10.27 -8.63 24.96
CA LEU A 35 11.61 -9.18 25.14
C LEU A 35 12.59 -8.58 24.12
N ARG A 36 12.20 -8.56 22.83
CA ARG A 36 13.02 -8.01 21.75
C ARG A 36 13.33 -6.53 21.98
N TRP A 37 12.33 -5.73 22.33
CA TRP A 37 12.50 -4.30 22.59
C TRP A 37 13.43 -4.04 23.77
N ASN A 38 13.32 -4.81 24.87
CA ASN A 38 14.21 -4.69 26.01
C ASN A 38 15.67 -5.06 25.68
N ILE A 39 15.87 -6.12 24.91
CA ILE A 39 17.21 -6.52 24.46
C ILE A 39 17.84 -5.42 23.61
N LEU A 40 17.09 -4.88 22.64
CA LEU A 40 17.58 -3.80 21.78
C LEU A 40 17.87 -2.53 22.57
N GLN A 41 16.95 -2.09 23.43
CA GLN A 41 17.15 -0.93 24.31
C GLN A 41 18.42 -1.08 25.16
N THR A 42 18.57 -2.22 25.83
CA THR A 42 19.73 -2.48 26.69
C THR A 42 21.03 -2.51 25.88
N MET A 43 21.01 -3.13 24.70
CA MET A 43 22.19 -3.22 23.83
C MET A 43 22.64 -1.84 23.33
N TYR A 44 21.73 -1.04 22.77
CA TYR A 44 22.07 0.28 22.22
C TYR A 44 22.45 1.28 23.32
N LEU A 45 21.76 1.24 24.46
CA LEU A 45 22.09 2.09 25.60
C LEU A 45 23.49 1.78 26.13
N ARG A 46 23.84 0.50 26.29
CA ARG A 46 25.18 0.10 26.80
C ARG A 46 26.31 0.32 25.79
N LYS A 47 26.06 0.08 24.50
CA LYS A 47 27.12 0.16 23.46
C LYS A 47 27.34 1.56 22.93
N ALA A 48 26.29 2.38 22.86
CA ALA A 48 26.33 3.67 22.16
C ALA A 48 25.77 4.84 22.99
N GLY A 49 25.23 4.59 24.19
CA GLY A 49 24.55 5.63 24.97
C GLY A 49 23.25 6.12 24.33
N ILE A 50 22.73 5.38 23.33
CA ILE A 50 21.54 5.77 22.56
C ILE A 50 20.31 5.14 23.19
N ASP A 51 19.31 5.97 23.46
CA ASP A 51 17.95 5.52 23.77
C ASP A 51 17.27 5.01 22.48
N TRP A 52 17.42 3.72 22.22
CA TRP A 52 16.90 3.09 21.01
C TRP A 52 15.37 3.17 20.95
N PHE A 53 14.67 3.00 22.06
CA PHE A 53 13.21 2.98 22.11
C PHE A 53 12.65 4.35 21.70
N ASN A 54 13.11 5.43 22.33
CA ASN A 54 12.66 6.77 21.97
C ASN A 54 13.10 7.18 20.56
N THR A 55 14.27 6.72 20.10
CA THR A 55 14.73 7.00 18.74
C THR A 55 13.89 6.28 17.68
N VAL A 56 13.61 4.99 17.85
CA VAL A 56 12.91 4.16 16.86
C VAL A 56 11.41 4.42 16.83
N PHE A 57 10.81 4.69 17.99
CA PHE A 57 9.38 4.99 18.08
C PHE A 57 9.07 6.49 18.04
N TYR A 58 10.10 7.31 17.77
CA TYR A 58 10.03 8.77 17.69
C TYR A 58 9.31 9.35 18.90
N GLU A 59 9.91 9.26 20.09
CA GLU A 59 9.35 9.82 21.34
C GLU A 59 7.92 9.35 21.66
N GLY A 60 7.54 8.17 21.14
CA GLY A 60 6.21 7.59 21.33
C GLY A 60 5.13 8.05 20.34
N TYR A 61 5.44 8.94 19.39
CA TYR A 61 4.49 9.35 18.33
C TYR A 61 3.97 8.17 17.51
N THR A 62 4.77 7.11 17.37
CA THR A 62 4.34 5.88 16.68
C THR A 62 3.15 5.22 17.35
N PHE A 63 3.06 5.24 18.69
CA PHE A 63 1.93 4.65 19.40
C PHE A 63 0.67 5.48 19.24
N ILE A 64 0.78 6.82 19.21
CA ILE A 64 -0.36 7.70 18.92
C ILE A 64 -0.89 7.40 17.52
N PHE A 65 0.00 7.28 16.53
CA PHE A 65 -0.35 6.93 15.16
C PHE A 65 -1.03 5.56 15.08
N ALA A 66 -0.45 4.54 15.70
CA ALA A 66 -1.00 3.19 15.74
C ALA A 66 -2.40 3.18 16.38
N ALA A 67 -2.62 3.95 17.45
CA ALA A 67 -3.91 4.08 18.11
C ALA A 67 -4.98 4.68 17.20
N LEU A 68 -4.64 5.76 16.48
CA LEU A 68 -5.54 6.43 15.53
C LEU A 68 -5.90 5.53 14.34
N PHE A 69 -4.91 4.88 13.74
CA PHE A 69 -5.16 3.97 12.60
C PHE A 69 -5.94 2.72 13.00
N SER A 70 -5.75 2.25 14.22
CA SER A 70 -6.53 1.10 14.73
C SER A 70 -8.01 1.39 14.88
N CYS A 71 -8.42 2.67 14.96
CA CYS A 71 -9.83 3.05 14.91
C CYS A 71 -10.48 2.67 13.57
N LEU A 72 -9.73 2.56 12.47
CA LEU A 72 -10.28 2.12 11.18
C LEU A 72 -10.76 0.66 11.22
N ALA A 73 -10.22 -0.17 12.11
CA ALA A 73 -10.67 -1.55 12.31
C ALA A 73 -12.04 -1.65 12.99
N ILE A 74 -12.48 -0.57 13.66
CA ILE A 74 -13.77 -0.51 14.35
C ILE A 74 -14.91 -0.44 13.32
N ASN A 75 -15.98 -1.20 13.58
CA ASN A 75 -17.17 -1.16 12.74
C ASN A 75 -17.96 0.14 12.97
N PRO A 76 -18.29 0.90 11.91
CA PRO A 76 -18.99 2.18 12.07
C PRO A 76 -20.48 2.01 12.42
N LYS A 77 -21.08 0.84 12.14
CA LYS A 77 -22.48 0.56 12.47
C LYS A 77 -22.59 -0.16 13.81
N PRO A 78 -23.21 0.45 14.84
CA PRO A 78 -23.40 -0.21 16.12
C PRO A 78 -24.22 -1.49 15.95
N GLN A 79 -23.92 -2.51 16.77
CA GLN A 79 -24.59 -3.82 16.77
C GLN A 79 -24.40 -4.69 15.52
N ARG A 80 -23.66 -4.23 14.50
CA ARG A 80 -23.21 -5.06 13.39
C ARG A 80 -21.73 -5.40 13.55
N SER A 81 -21.37 -6.68 13.42
CA SER A 81 -19.98 -7.08 13.26
C SER A 81 -19.85 -8.16 12.21
N GLN A 82 -18.90 -7.97 11.31
CA GLN A 82 -18.55 -8.92 10.25
C GLN A 82 -18.14 -10.29 10.78
N LEU A 83 -17.67 -10.38 12.03
CA LEU A 83 -17.39 -11.66 12.68
C LEU A 83 -18.66 -12.51 12.84
N TYR A 84 -19.83 -11.88 12.98
CA TYR A 84 -21.12 -12.59 13.04
C TYR A 84 -21.56 -13.10 11.67
N ASP A 85 -21.26 -12.34 10.60
CA ASP A 85 -21.53 -12.80 9.24
C ASP A 85 -20.68 -14.06 8.94
N ILE A 86 -19.42 -14.07 9.39
CA ILE A 86 -18.51 -15.24 9.29
C ILE A 86 -19.03 -16.44 10.10
N SER A 87 -19.54 -16.23 11.32
CA SER A 87 -20.09 -17.34 12.12
C SER A 87 -21.29 -18.00 11.44
N ASN A 88 -22.13 -17.22 10.74
CA ASN A 88 -23.26 -17.75 9.98
C ASN A 88 -22.79 -18.64 8.81
N TRP A 89 -21.63 -18.37 8.22
CA TRP A 89 -21.04 -19.25 7.20
C TRP A 89 -20.51 -20.54 7.81
N GLY A 90 -19.92 -20.50 9.01
CA GLY A 90 -19.51 -21.69 9.74
C GLY A 90 -20.68 -22.65 9.97
N GLU A 91 -21.84 -22.12 10.36
CA GLU A 91 -23.08 -22.91 10.49
C GLU A 91 -23.61 -23.43 9.14
N TRP A 92 -23.41 -22.70 8.04
CA TRP A 92 -23.72 -23.20 6.68
C TRP A 92 -22.77 -24.33 6.27
N LEU A 93 -21.48 -24.19 6.53
CA LEU A 93 -20.46 -25.18 6.17
C LEU A 93 -20.67 -26.49 6.96
N GLN A 94 -20.95 -26.39 8.25
CA GLN A 94 -21.29 -27.55 9.10
C GLN A 94 -22.52 -28.29 8.57
N ARG A 95 -23.52 -27.58 8.04
CA ARG A 95 -24.69 -28.21 7.39
C ARG A 95 -24.31 -28.95 6.12
N ARG A 96 -23.45 -28.38 5.27
CA ARG A 96 -23.00 -29.03 4.02
C ARG A 96 -22.19 -30.30 4.27
N ILE A 97 -21.44 -30.34 5.39
CA ILE A 97 -20.65 -31.50 5.81
C ILE A 97 -21.50 -32.51 6.61
N GLY A 98 -22.81 -32.26 6.79
CA GLY A 98 -23.73 -33.19 7.48
C GLY A 98 -23.61 -33.18 9.01
N MET A 99 -22.86 -32.24 9.58
CA MET A 99 -22.64 -32.10 11.03
C MET A 99 -23.53 -31.03 11.70
N GLY A 100 -24.43 -30.39 10.95
CA GLY A 100 -25.25 -29.26 11.42
C GLY A 100 -26.74 -29.56 11.61
N PRO A 101 -27.45 -28.83 12.50
CA PRO A 101 -28.88 -28.99 12.73
C PRO A 101 -29.72 -28.63 11.48
N SER A 102 -30.85 -29.32 11.30
CA SER A 102 -31.67 -29.37 10.08
C SER A 102 -32.56 -28.16 9.80
N LYS A 103 -32.67 -27.19 10.72
CA LYS A 103 -33.46 -25.95 10.50
C LYS A 103 -32.61 -24.69 10.64
N PRO A 104 -32.76 -23.70 9.73
CA PRO A 104 -32.11 -22.41 9.89
C PRO A 104 -32.72 -21.73 11.12
N ILE A 105 -31.92 -21.50 12.14
CA ILE A 105 -32.31 -20.56 13.20
C ILE A 105 -32.08 -19.17 12.59
N PRO A 106 -33.12 -18.36 12.32
CA PRO A 106 -32.89 -16.99 11.88
C PRO A 106 -32.23 -16.25 13.04
N ILE A 107 -30.91 -16.06 12.94
CA ILE A 107 -30.11 -15.35 13.93
C ILE A 107 -30.39 -13.84 13.75
N ARG A 108 -31.48 -13.36 14.36
CA ARG A 108 -31.67 -11.96 14.72
C ARG A 108 -31.34 -11.79 16.19
N PHE A 109 -30.07 -11.99 16.56
CA PHE A 109 -29.60 -11.50 17.85
C PHE A 109 -29.12 -10.06 17.67
N GLY A 110 -29.90 -9.10 18.17
CA GLY A 110 -29.38 -7.79 18.51
C GLY A 110 -28.31 -8.01 19.58
N VAL A 111 -27.05 -7.97 19.16
CA VAL A 111 -25.89 -8.10 20.05
C VAL A 111 -26.06 -7.08 21.17
N SER A 112 -25.90 -7.49 22.43
CA SER A 112 -25.91 -6.54 23.54
C SER A 112 -24.84 -5.47 23.25
N LYS A 113 -25.16 -4.19 23.52
CA LYS A 113 -24.23 -3.09 23.26
C LYS A 113 -22.85 -3.35 23.90
N SER A 114 -22.84 -4.02 25.06
CA SER A 114 -21.64 -4.43 25.78
C SER A 114 -20.80 -5.47 25.04
N LEU A 115 -21.41 -6.54 24.51
CA LEU A 115 -20.68 -7.57 23.77
C LEU A 115 -20.13 -7.01 22.44
N TRP A 116 -20.90 -6.14 21.77
CA TRP A 116 -20.42 -5.45 20.59
C TRP A 116 -19.21 -4.55 20.90
N ALA A 117 -19.29 -3.76 21.97
CA ALA A 117 -18.21 -2.87 22.40
C ALA A 117 -16.95 -3.64 22.78
N PHE A 118 -17.10 -4.75 23.52
CA PHE A 118 -16.00 -5.66 23.83
C PHE A 118 -15.30 -6.16 22.57
N TRP A 119 -16.05 -6.64 21.57
CA TRP A 119 -15.46 -7.09 20.31
C TRP A 119 -14.83 -5.96 19.48
N GLN A 120 -15.33 -4.72 19.56
CA GLN A 120 -14.64 -3.58 18.94
C GLN A 120 -13.32 -3.28 19.64
N LEU A 121 -13.28 -3.35 20.97
CA LEU A 121 -12.07 -3.17 21.76
C LEU A 121 -11.02 -4.23 21.38
N VAL A 122 -11.42 -5.51 21.31
CA VAL A 122 -10.51 -6.61 20.92
C VAL A 122 -9.92 -6.37 19.53
N LYS A 123 -10.73 -5.96 18.53
CA LYS A 123 -10.24 -5.63 17.19
C LYS A 123 -9.27 -4.47 17.20
N TRP A 124 -9.60 -3.41 17.94
CA TRP A 124 -8.75 -2.25 18.08
C TRP A 124 -7.41 -2.63 18.73
N SER A 125 -7.42 -3.41 19.81
CA SER A 125 -6.21 -3.88 20.49
C SER A 125 -5.32 -4.75 19.60
N ILE A 126 -5.91 -5.66 18.83
CA ILE A 126 -5.18 -6.49 17.86
C ILE A 126 -4.54 -5.62 16.78
N SER A 127 -5.32 -4.69 16.20
CA SER A 127 -4.82 -3.74 15.20
C SER A 127 -3.70 -2.87 15.76
N PHE A 128 -3.85 -2.39 16.99
CA PHE A 128 -2.86 -1.54 17.66
C PHE A 128 -1.56 -2.28 17.92
N ALA A 129 -1.64 -3.50 18.45
CA ALA A 129 -0.47 -4.34 18.69
C ALA A 129 0.25 -4.66 17.38
N PHE A 130 -0.50 -4.97 16.32
CA PHE A 130 0.06 -5.24 15.00
C PHE A 130 0.81 -4.02 14.44
N LEU A 131 0.18 -2.84 14.40
CA LEU A 131 0.80 -1.61 13.88
C LEU A 131 2.03 -1.17 14.72
N SER A 132 1.94 -1.30 16.03
CA SER A 132 3.05 -0.98 16.95
C SER A 132 4.23 -1.93 16.76
N TYR A 133 3.97 -3.22 16.55
CA TYR A 133 5.01 -4.23 16.30
C TYR A 133 5.80 -3.95 15.02
N PHE A 134 5.12 -3.56 13.95
CA PHE A 134 5.74 -3.24 12.66
C PHE A 134 6.32 -1.83 12.58
N ASN A 135 6.14 -0.98 13.60
CA ASN A 135 6.55 0.42 13.59
C ASN A 135 6.02 1.17 12.35
N GLY A 136 4.74 0.95 12.04
CA GLY A 136 4.09 1.51 10.85
C GLY A 136 3.08 0.57 10.22
N LEU A 137 2.70 0.89 8.98
CA LEU A 137 1.80 0.07 8.18
C LEU A 137 2.61 -0.85 7.25
N PRO A 138 2.43 -2.18 7.32
CA PRO A 138 3.09 -3.10 6.39
C PRO A 138 2.82 -2.70 4.94
N GLY A 139 3.88 -2.63 4.12
CA GLY A 139 3.81 -2.18 2.73
C GLY A 139 3.79 -0.67 2.51
N LEU A 140 3.51 0.14 3.54
CA LEU A 140 3.53 1.62 3.47
C LEU A 140 4.70 2.25 4.25
N GLY A 141 5.37 1.45 5.08
CA GLY A 141 6.54 1.86 5.86
C GLY A 141 6.15 2.64 7.13
N ASN A 142 7.13 3.38 7.66
CA ASN A 142 6.95 4.17 8.86
C ASN A 142 6.30 5.52 8.53
N LEU A 143 5.05 5.69 8.96
CA LEU A 143 4.25 6.88 8.72
C LEU A 143 4.41 7.96 9.79
N THR A 144 5.10 7.62 10.89
CA THR A 144 5.48 8.57 11.93
C THR A 144 6.46 9.61 11.38
N VAL A 145 7.35 9.22 10.45
CA VAL A 145 8.29 10.15 9.81
C VAL A 145 7.57 11.23 8.99
N PRO A 146 6.74 10.89 7.98
CA PRO A 146 5.93 11.87 7.26
C PRO A 146 5.09 12.75 8.18
N MET A 147 4.48 12.18 9.23
CA MET A 147 3.69 12.94 10.20
C MET A 147 4.55 13.98 10.95
N LEU A 148 5.73 13.59 11.44
CA LEU A 148 6.64 14.51 12.11
C LEU A 148 7.18 15.58 11.18
N MET A 149 7.40 15.26 9.91
CA MET A 149 7.75 16.25 8.89
C MET A 149 6.63 17.29 8.74
N VAL A 150 5.37 16.85 8.64
CA VAL A 150 4.23 17.77 8.58
C VAL A 150 4.12 18.63 9.85
N LEU A 151 4.28 18.03 11.04
CA LEU A 151 4.23 18.75 12.32
C LEU A 151 5.35 19.79 12.47
N LYS A 152 6.52 19.52 11.89
CA LYS A 152 7.66 20.45 11.84
C LYS A 152 7.53 21.49 10.72
N GLY A 153 6.45 21.49 9.95
CA GLY A 153 6.18 22.47 8.91
C GLY A 153 6.85 22.19 7.56
N PHE A 154 7.26 20.94 7.30
CA PHE A 154 7.77 20.57 5.97
C PHE A 154 6.62 20.40 4.95
N GLY A 155 6.86 20.85 3.72
CA GLY A 155 5.93 20.74 2.59
C GLY A 155 4.92 21.89 2.49
N ASP A 156 4.23 21.97 1.35
CA ASP A 156 3.19 22.97 1.06
C ASP A 156 1.95 22.31 0.44
N TRP A 157 0.80 22.46 1.11
CA TRP A 157 -0.49 21.90 0.67
C TRP A 157 -0.93 22.41 -0.71
N ARG A 158 -0.43 23.58 -1.12
CA ARG A 158 -0.72 24.19 -2.43
C ARG A 158 -0.10 23.40 -3.59
N LEU A 159 0.94 22.61 -3.34
CA LEU A 159 1.65 21.82 -4.36
C LEU A 159 1.02 20.43 -4.56
N LEU A 160 0.06 20.03 -3.73
CA LEU A 160 -0.62 18.73 -3.86
C LEU A 160 -1.32 18.51 -5.22
N PRO A 161 -2.05 19.49 -5.79
CA PRO A 161 -2.63 19.32 -7.13
C PRO A 161 -1.56 19.05 -8.17
N ARG A 162 -0.39 19.71 -8.09
CA ARG A 162 0.71 19.45 -9.01
C ARG A 162 1.24 18.03 -8.86
N ILE A 163 1.41 17.56 -7.62
CA ILE A 163 1.83 16.17 -7.34
C ILE A 163 0.89 15.15 -7.98
N LEU A 164 -0.43 15.35 -7.88
CA LEU A 164 -1.43 14.47 -8.49
C LEU A 164 -1.35 14.42 -10.03
N THR A 165 -0.80 15.45 -10.67
CA THR A 165 -0.63 15.52 -12.14
C THR A 165 0.72 15.00 -12.64
N LEU A 166 1.65 14.64 -11.76
CA LEU A 166 2.97 14.11 -12.13
C LEU A 166 2.93 12.90 -13.09
N PRO A 167 1.97 11.96 -12.96
CA PRO A 167 1.81 10.86 -13.91
C PRO A 167 1.49 11.30 -15.35
N ILE A 168 0.85 12.47 -15.49
CA ILE A 168 0.36 12.99 -16.78
C ILE A 168 1.42 13.92 -17.38
N ILE A 169 1.96 14.81 -16.57
CA ILE A 169 2.94 15.83 -16.96
C ILE A 169 4.21 15.58 -16.15
N LEU A 170 5.18 14.95 -16.81
CA LEU A 170 6.48 14.60 -16.23
C LEU A 170 7.19 15.88 -15.75
N PRO A 171 7.70 15.90 -14.50
CA PRO A 171 8.36 17.06 -13.94
C PRO A 171 9.79 17.19 -14.50
N SER A 172 10.29 18.42 -14.50
CA SER A 172 11.73 18.65 -14.63
C SER A 172 12.45 18.28 -13.33
N GLY A 173 13.77 18.05 -13.39
CA GLY A 173 14.55 17.73 -12.19
C GLY A 173 14.52 18.84 -11.12
N GLU A 174 14.52 20.13 -11.50
CA GLU A 174 14.39 21.23 -10.52
C GLU A 174 13.01 21.25 -9.87
N GLU A 175 11.98 21.07 -10.68
CA GLU A 175 10.61 21.01 -10.19
C GLU A 175 10.44 19.84 -9.21
N LEU A 176 10.98 18.66 -9.54
CA LEU A 176 10.94 17.50 -8.66
C LEU A 176 11.59 17.77 -7.31
N LEU A 177 12.74 18.44 -7.27
CA LEU A 177 13.40 18.85 -6.02
C LEU A 177 12.49 19.73 -5.16
N SER A 178 11.78 20.69 -5.77
CA SER A 178 10.84 21.55 -5.05
C SER A 178 9.60 20.81 -4.52
N LEU A 179 9.20 19.72 -5.18
CA LEU A 179 8.02 18.93 -4.82
C LEU A 179 8.31 17.85 -3.77
N ILE A 180 9.56 17.35 -3.67
CA ILE A 180 9.93 16.24 -2.77
C ILE A 180 9.52 16.47 -1.31
N PRO A 181 9.76 17.65 -0.69
CA PRO A 181 9.34 17.88 0.69
C PRO A 181 7.84 17.65 0.89
N THR A 182 7.01 18.11 -0.05
CA THR A 182 5.55 17.92 -0.03
C THR A 182 5.16 16.47 -0.37
N LEU A 183 5.88 15.84 -1.30
CA LEU A 183 5.66 14.45 -1.72
C LEU A 183 5.87 13.47 -0.56
N GLU A 184 6.99 13.60 0.16
CA GLU A 184 7.38 12.69 1.25
C GLU A 184 6.67 12.96 2.58
N SER A 185 6.16 14.17 2.80
CA SER A 185 5.42 14.52 4.01
C SER A 185 3.90 14.41 3.81
N GLN A 186 3.30 15.42 3.17
CA GLN A 186 1.85 15.58 3.06
C GLN A 186 1.23 14.55 2.13
N TYR A 187 1.78 14.38 0.92
CA TYR A 187 1.22 13.45 -0.05
C TYR A 187 1.36 12.00 0.42
N ARG A 188 2.53 11.62 0.96
CA ARG A 188 2.76 10.29 1.53
C ARG A 188 1.80 9.97 2.67
N LEU A 189 1.53 10.93 3.55
CA LEU A 189 0.54 10.77 4.63
C LEU A 189 -0.88 10.60 4.08
N LEU A 190 -1.30 11.46 3.15
CA LEU A 190 -2.62 11.36 2.50
C LEU A 190 -2.79 10.02 1.77
N TYR A 191 -1.78 9.63 0.99
CA TYR A 191 -1.74 8.37 0.27
C TYR A 191 -1.88 7.18 1.23
N ALA A 192 -1.15 7.18 2.33
CA ALA A 192 -1.19 6.09 3.31
C ALA A 192 -2.55 6.00 4.03
N ILE A 193 -3.14 7.14 4.41
CA ILE A 193 -4.50 7.19 5.00
C ILE A 193 -5.51 6.64 3.98
N ALA A 194 -5.47 7.15 2.74
CA ALA A 194 -6.39 6.72 1.68
C ALA A 194 -6.26 5.23 1.40
N LEU A 195 -5.04 4.71 1.22
CA LEU A 195 -4.82 3.29 0.95
C LEU A 195 -5.26 2.41 2.13
N SER A 196 -5.10 2.86 3.37
CA SER A 196 -5.58 2.13 4.54
C SER A 196 -7.12 2.05 4.57
N ILE A 197 -7.81 3.13 4.24
CA ILE A 197 -9.27 3.16 4.11
C ILE A 197 -9.72 2.22 2.98
N LEU A 198 -9.08 2.29 1.81
CA LEU A 198 -9.39 1.45 0.65
C LEU A 198 -9.10 -0.03 0.94
N GLY A 199 -7.99 -0.33 1.62
CA GLY A 199 -7.60 -1.69 2.01
C GLY A 199 -8.60 -2.30 2.98
N ILE A 200 -9.03 -1.54 4.00
CA ILE A 200 -10.06 -1.99 4.93
C ILE A 200 -11.40 -2.15 4.22
N ALA A 201 -11.80 -1.23 3.36
CA ALA A 201 -13.03 -1.37 2.56
C ALA A 201 -12.98 -2.63 1.68
N SER A 202 -11.85 -2.89 1.04
CA SER A 202 -11.63 -4.08 0.21
C SER A 202 -11.67 -5.37 1.02
N LEU A 203 -11.05 -5.40 2.21
CA LEU A 203 -11.13 -6.54 3.13
C LEU A 203 -12.58 -6.80 3.57
N ARG A 204 -13.31 -5.73 3.91
CA ARG A 204 -14.71 -5.81 4.34
C ARG A 204 -15.61 -6.37 3.24
N LEU A 205 -15.38 -5.95 1.99
CA LEU A 205 -16.09 -6.46 0.82
C LEU A 205 -15.64 -7.89 0.48
N GLY A 206 -14.37 -8.23 0.64
CA GLY A 206 -13.84 -9.57 0.40
C GLY A 206 -14.47 -10.61 1.34
N ILE A 207 -14.60 -10.27 2.62
CA ILE A 207 -15.38 -11.05 3.58
C ILE A 207 -16.81 -11.22 3.03
N ARG A 208 -17.51 -10.12 2.73
CA ARG A 208 -18.88 -10.21 2.21
C ARG A 208 -19.00 -11.09 0.94
N LEU A 209 -18.07 -10.96 0.01
CA LEU A 209 -18.00 -11.72 -1.24
C LEU A 209 -17.92 -13.22 -0.98
N VAL A 210 -17.05 -13.66 -0.07
CA VAL A 210 -16.95 -15.08 0.31
C VAL A 210 -18.30 -15.58 0.83
N GLY A 211 -18.98 -14.78 1.65
CA GLY A 211 -20.32 -15.12 2.12
C GLY A 211 -21.36 -15.24 1.02
N GLU A 212 -21.44 -14.26 0.13
CA GLU A 212 -22.40 -14.25 -0.98
C GLU A 212 -22.12 -15.40 -1.98
N PHE A 213 -20.86 -15.74 -2.20
CA PHE A 213 -20.44 -16.88 -3.03
C PHE A 213 -20.83 -18.23 -2.41
N LEU A 214 -20.54 -18.44 -1.12
CA LEU A 214 -20.89 -19.68 -0.41
C LEU A 214 -22.40 -19.88 -0.28
N LEU A 215 -23.17 -18.80 -0.12
CA LEU A 215 -24.61 -18.85 0.07
C LEU A 215 -25.42 -18.85 -1.25
N GLU A 216 -24.75 -18.86 -2.42
CA GLU A 216 -25.34 -18.85 -3.77
C GLU A 216 -26.42 -17.76 -3.96
N GLN A 217 -26.26 -16.59 -3.32
CA GLN A 217 -27.28 -15.52 -3.31
C GLN A 217 -27.24 -14.63 -4.57
N GLY A 218 -27.35 -15.25 -5.76
CA GLY A 218 -27.46 -14.55 -7.05
C GLY A 218 -26.18 -13.83 -7.50
N ASN A 219 -26.31 -12.82 -8.37
CA ASN A 219 -25.17 -12.13 -9.02
C ASN A 219 -24.49 -11.05 -8.15
N ALA A 220 -24.78 -10.99 -6.85
CA ALA A 220 -24.27 -9.94 -5.97
C ALA A 220 -22.74 -10.07 -5.72
N TRP A 221 -22.20 -11.29 -5.76
CA TRP A 221 -20.77 -11.54 -5.63
C TRP A 221 -19.96 -10.92 -6.79
N ILE A 222 -20.49 -10.93 -8.01
CA ILE A 222 -19.83 -10.35 -9.20
C ILE A 222 -19.68 -8.84 -9.05
N ARG A 223 -20.74 -8.17 -8.54
CA ARG A 223 -20.66 -6.73 -8.20
C ARG A 223 -19.52 -6.48 -7.23
N ASP A 224 -19.45 -7.26 -6.15
CA ASP A 224 -18.45 -7.06 -5.11
C ASP A 224 -17.02 -7.29 -5.62
N VAL A 225 -16.81 -8.25 -6.56
CA VAL A 225 -15.53 -8.40 -7.29
C VAL A 225 -15.15 -7.09 -7.99
N PHE A 226 -16.04 -6.53 -8.81
CA PHE A 226 -15.75 -5.30 -9.56
C PHE A 226 -15.54 -4.08 -8.65
N VAL A 227 -16.23 -4.00 -7.51
CA VAL A 227 -15.98 -2.95 -6.52
C VAL A 227 -14.60 -3.12 -5.89
N ILE A 228 -14.22 -4.34 -5.48
CA ILE A 228 -12.88 -4.60 -4.92
C ILE A 228 -11.79 -4.26 -5.94
N LEU A 229 -11.94 -4.69 -7.20
CA LEU A 229 -11.01 -4.33 -8.27
C LEU A 229 -10.92 -2.82 -8.47
N SER A 230 -12.05 -2.10 -8.41
CA SER A 230 -12.05 -0.63 -8.47
C SER A 230 -11.27 0.01 -7.33
N LEU A 231 -11.43 -0.49 -6.10
CA LEU A 231 -10.68 0.01 -4.93
C LEU A 231 -9.17 -0.24 -5.06
N ILE A 232 -8.78 -1.40 -5.59
CA ILE A 232 -7.36 -1.74 -5.85
C ILE A 232 -6.78 -0.80 -6.91
N VAL A 233 -7.47 -0.61 -8.04
CA VAL A 233 -7.01 0.28 -9.11
C VAL A 233 -6.96 1.73 -8.63
N LEU A 234 -7.91 2.17 -7.81
CA LEU A 234 -7.86 3.50 -7.20
C LEU A 234 -6.63 3.66 -6.29
N GLY A 235 -6.27 2.64 -5.51
CA GLY A 235 -5.03 2.62 -4.74
C GLY A 235 -3.78 2.74 -5.62
N ILE A 236 -3.77 2.06 -6.76
CA ILE A 236 -2.70 2.15 -7.78
C ILE A 236 -2.59 3.58 -8.35
N ILE A 237 -3.71 4.22 -8.68
CA ILE A 237 -3.74 5.60 -9.18
C ILE A 237 -3.21 6.57 -8.13
N LEU A 238 -3.62 6.42 -6.86
CA LEU A 238 -3.09 7.24 -5.77
C LEU A 238 -1.60 6.98 -5.49
N GLY A 239 -1.07 5.80 -5.84
CA GLY A 239 0.35 5.49 -5.71
C GLY A 239 1.19 5.97 -6.91
N SER A 240 0.56 6.48 -7.97
CA SER A 240 1.24 6.80 -9.23
C SER A 240 2.34 7.86 -9.12
N PRO A 241 2.27 8.90 -8.26
CA PRO A 241 3.36 9.86 -8.14
C PRO A 241 4.65 9.30 -7.53
N PHE A 242 4.60 8.15 -6.86
CA PHE A 242 5.77 7.46 -6.33
C PHE A 242 6.40 6.49 -7.33
N ARG A 243 5.82 6.34 -8.53
CA ARG A 243 6.34 5.42 -9.55
C ARG A 243 7.52 6.03 -10.30
N PRO A 244 8.39 5.18 -10.87
CA PRO A 244 9.37 5.62 -11.85
C PRO A 244 8.71 6.40 -13.00
N MET A 245 9.25 7.59 -13.31
CA MET A 245 8.70 8.49 -14.32
C MET A 245 9.48 8.37 -15.63
N ASP A 246 9.16 7.37 -16.44
CA ASP A 246 9.69 7.21 -17.80
C ASP A 246 8.72 7.79 -18.86
N ALA A 247 9.07 7.69 -20.13
CA ALA A 247 8.22 8.18 -21.23
C ALA A 247 6.90 7.41 -21.39
N THR A 248 6.77 6.20 -20.83
CA THR A 248 5.52 5.40 -20.89
C THR A 248 4.53 5.74 -19.78
N MET A 249 4.98 6.42 -18.72
CA MET A 249 4.17 6.74 -17.55
C MET A 249 2.80 7.37 -17.84
N PRO A 250 2.64 8.34 -18.77
CA PRO A 250 1.33 8.92 -19.07
C PRO A 250 0.33 7.91 -19.65
N TYR A 251 0.81 6.95 -20.46
CA TYR A 251 -0.01 5.91 -21.06
C TYR A 251 -0.35 4.82 -20.05
N ASP A 252 0.61 4.43 -19.20
CA ASP A 252 0.36 3.51 -18.09
C ASP A 252 -0.67 4.10 -17.12
N PHE A 253 -0.60 5.40 -16.85
CA PHE A 253 -1.58 6.10 -16.03
C PHE A 253 -2.96 6.14 -16.71
N ALA A 254 -3.04 6.51 -17.98
CA ALA A 254 -4.30 6.51 -18.75
C ALA A 254 -4.99 5.13 -18.73
N LEU A 255 -4.22 4.06 -18.94
CA LEU A 255 -4.70 2.68 -18.89
C LEU A 255 -5.34 2.37 -17.52
N THR A 256 -4.70 2.77 -16.42
CA THR A 256 -5.27 2.55 -15.07
C THR A 256 -6.56 3.34 -14.84
N VAL A 257 -6.67 4.55 -15.37
CA VAL A 257 -7.89 5.38 -15.26
C VAL A 257 -9.04 4.78 -16.08
N ILE A 258 -8.77 4.33 -17.30
CA ILE A 258 -9.77 3.66 -18.15
C ILE A 258 -10.23 2.35 -17.48
N LEU A 259 -9.29 1.59 -16.91
CA LEU A 259 -9.60 0.36 -16.19
C LEU A 259 -10.48 0.62 -14.95
N LEU A 260 -10.21 1.69 -14.20
CA LEU A 260 -11.06 2.11 -13.08
C LEU A 260 -12.47 2.44 -13.56
N ALA A 261 -12.60 3.25 -14.61
CA ALA A 261 -13.89 3.60 -15.19
C ALA A 261 -14.67 2.36 -15.65
N ALA A 262 -13.97 1.39 -16.26
CA ALA A 262 -14.55 0.12 -16.67
C ALA A 262 -15.08 -0.69 -15.47
N PHE A 263 -14.28 -0.86 -14.42
CA PHE A 263 -14.70 -1.61 -13.23
C PHE A 263 -15.84 -0.94 -12.47
N VAL A 264 -15.82 0.39 -12.32
CA VAL A 264 -16.92 1.14 -11.69
C VAL A 264 -18.20 1.01 -12.54
N THR A 265 -18.07 1.09 -13.86
CA THR A 265 -19.21 0.87 -14.76
C THR A 265 -19.77 -0.53 -14.59
N MET A 266 -18.94 -1.58 -14.64
CA MET A 266 -19.39 -2.96 -14.43
C MET A 266 -20.05 -3.16 -13.05
N ALA A 267 -19.47 -2.61 -11.98
CA ALA A 267 -20.05 -2.67 -10.65
C ALA A 267 -21.44 -2.03 -10.58
N THR A 268 -21.64 -0.86 -11.18
CA THR A 268 -22.96 -0.20 -11.21
C THR A 268 -23.98 -0.98 -12.04
N LEU A 269 -23.57 -1.53 -13.18
CA LEU A 269 -24.42 -2.37 -14.03
C LEU A 269 -24.92 -3.63 -13.31
N PHE A 270 -24.06 -4.30 -12.53
CA PHE A 270 -24.48 -5.42 -11.69
C PHE A 270 -25.31 -5.00 -10.48
N HIS A 271 -25.02 -3.83 -9.88
CA HIS A 271 -25.78 -3.31 -8.75
C HIS A 271 -27.26 -3.04 -9.11
N PHE A 272 -27.51 -2.45 -10.28
CA PHE A 272 -28.86 -2.19 -10.77
C PHE A 272 -29.53 -3.40 -11.44
N GLY A 273 -28.90 -4.59 -11.39
CA GLY A 273 -29.44 -5.82 -11.97
C GLY A 273 -29.60 -5.74 -13.49
N ILE A 274 -28.89 -4.84 -14.19
CA ILE A 274 -29.11 -4.61 -15.62
C ILE A 274 -28.71 -5.82 -16.45
N LEU A 275 -27.73 -6.57 -15.95
CA LEU A 275 -27.18 -7.78 -16.54
C LEU A 275 -27.88 -9.07 -16.04
N GLY A 276 -28.76 -8.98 -15.04
CA GLY A 276 -29.39 -10.13 -14.37
C GLY A 276 -30.91 -10.23 -14.43
N GLY A 277 -31.61 -9.31 -15.12
CA GLY A 277 -33.08 -9.25 -15.18
C GLY A 277 -33.70 -9.77 -16.49
N ASN A 278 -34.95 -10.26 -16.41
CA ASN A 278 -35.73 -10.85 -17.52
C ASN A 278 -35.74 -9.99 -18.80
N LEU A 279 -35.63 -10.70 -19.92
CA LEU A 279 -35.23 -10.30 -21.28
C LEU A 279 -36.12 -9.30 -22.07
N SER A 280 -37.16 -8.69 -21.48
CA SER A 280 -38.19 -7.99 -22.29
C SER A 280 -37.80 -6.60 -22.83
N PHE A 281 -36.69 -5.99 -22.35
CA PHE A 281 -36.17 -4.70 -22.83
C PHE A 281 -34.74 -4.79 -23.41
N ALA A 282 -34.38 -5.95 -23.96
CA ALA A 282 -32.99 -6.35 -24.17
C ALA A 282 -32.25 -5.68 -25.35
N LYS A 283 -32.89 -5.33 -26.48
CA LYS A 283 -32.15 -4.98 -27.71
C LYS A 283 -31.42 -3.64 -27.66
N ARG A 284 -32.12 -2.54 -27.34
CA ARG A 284 -31.52 -1.19 -27.26
C ARG A 284 -30.47 -1.08 -26.13
N ARG A 285 -30.76 -1.72 -24.99
CA ARG A 285 -29.86 -1.79 -23.83
C ARG A 285 -28.59 -2.60 -24.14
N ARG A 286 -28.73 -3.76 -24.80
CA ARG A 286 -27.59 -4.59 -25.21
C ARG A 286 -26.70 -3.86 -26.21
N ILE A 287 -27.28 -3.15 -27.17
CA ILE A 287 -26.51 -2.33 -28.13
C ILE A 287 -25.70 -1.25 -27.42
N ILE A 288 -26.30 -0.52 -26.46
CA ILE A 288 -25.59 0.50 -25.67
C ILE A 288 -24.44 -0.13 -24.85
N LEU A 289 -24.71 -1.23 -24.15
CA LEU A 289 -23.70 -1.91 -23.34
C LEU A 289 -22.56 -2.49 -24.18
N THR A 290 -22.89 -3.11 -25.32
CA THR A 290 -21.89 -3.59 -26.28
C THR A 290 -21.10 -2.43 -26.87
N GLY A 291 -21.72 -1.29 -27.16
CA GLY A 291 -21.03 -0.08 -27.60
C GLY A 291 -20.05 0.46 -26.56
N ILE A 292 -20.46 0.58 -25.30
CA ILE A 292 -19.58 1.00 -24.20
C ILE A 292 -18.42 0.03 -24.04
N ALA A 293 -18.69 -1.28 -24.04
CA ALA A 293 -17.66 -2.31 -23.93
C ALA A 293 -16.66 -2.22 -25.09
N LEU A 294 -17.12 -2.06 -26.33
CA LEU A 294 -16.26 -1.89 -27.50
C LEU A 294 -15.39 -0.64 -27.40
N ILE A 295 -15.94 0.50 -26.96
CA ILE A 295 -15.18 1.75 -26.77
C ILE A 295 -14.10 1.57 -25.71
N VAL A 296 -14.44 0.99 -24.55
CA VAL A 296 -13.48 0.73 -23.47
C VAL A 296 -12.39 -0.24 -23.94
N SER A 297 -12.76 -1.33 -24.61
CA SER A 297 -11.80 -2.29 -25.15
C SER A 297 -10.88 -1.67 -26.20
N ALA A 298 -11.40 -0.83 -27.10
CA ALA A 298 -10.61 -0.12 -28.09
C ALA A 298 -9.62 0.86 -27.45
N ALA A 299 -10.05 1.60 -26.42
CA ALA A 299 -9.18 2.50 -25.67
C ALA A 299 -8.04 1.74 -24.96
N LEU A 300 -8.37 0.65 -24.25
CA LEU A 300 -7.37 -0.19 -23.58
C LEU A 300 -6.38 -0.82 -24.57
N LEU A 301 -6.87 -1.33 -25.71
CA LEU A 301 -6.00 -1.88 -26.75
C LEU A 301 -5.10 -0.80 -27.37
N GLY A 302 -5.63 0.40 -27.57
CA GLY A 302 -4.85 1.55 -28.05
C GLY A 302 -3.66 1.86 -27.15
N ASP A 303 -3.88 2.00 -25.84
CA ASP A 303 -2.81 2.26 -24.88
C ASP A 303 -1.79 1.11 -24.82
N VAL A 304 -2.24 -0.14 -24.82
CA VAL A 304 -1.35 -1.31 -24.83
C VAL A 304 -0.47 -1.33 -26.09
N VAL A 305 -1.03 -1.01 -27.26
CA VAL A 305 -0.27 -0.92 -28.52
C VAL A 305 0.75 0.22 -28.46
N ILE A 306 0.40 1.38 -27.91
CA ILE A 306 1.32 2.50 -27.75
C ILE A 306 2.47 2.10 -26.81
N ILE A 307 2.18 1.53 -25.65
CA ILE A 307 3.19 1.06 -24.69
C ILE A 307 4.11 0.01 -25.35
N ALA A 308 3.54 -0.94 -26.09
CA ALA A 308 4.32 -1.94 -26.81
C ALA A 308 5.24 -1.29 -27.87
N TRP A 309 4.75 -0.28 -28.60
CA TRP A 309 5.56 0.46 -29.57
C TRP A 309 6.75 1.17 -28.91
N TYR A 310 6.56 1.81 -27.74
CA TYR A 310 7.65 2.43 -26.98
C TYR A 310 8.68 1.38 -26.57
N ARG A 311 8.22 0.24 -26.05
CA ARG A 311 9.10 -0.86 -25.60
C ARG A 311 9.89 -1.49 -26.74
N VAL A 312 9.31 -1.64 -27.94
CA VAL A 312 10.04 -2.15 -29.12
C VAL A 312 11.12 -1.17 -29.58
N ASN A 313 10.87 0.13 -29.48
CA ASN A 313 11.83 1.17 -29.88
C ASN A 313 12.78 1.60 -28.76
N TRP A 314 12.72 0.96 -27.58
CA TRP A 314 13.41 1.41 -26.37
C TRP A 314 14.92 1.51 -26.57
N ASN A 315 15.54 0.47 -27.15
CA ASN A 315 16.99 0.45 -27.36
C ASN A 315 17.49 1.55 -28.31
N ASN A 316 16.68 1.93 -29.29
CA ASN A 316 17.07 2.95 -30.28
C ASN A 316 16.89 4.38 -29.74
N LYS A 317 16.00 4.58 -28.76
CA LYS A 317 15.62 5.90 -28.23
C LYS A 317 15.72 5.98 -26.71
N TRP A 318 16.59 5.17 -26.11
CA TRP A 318 16.71 5.02 -24.66
C TRP A 318 17.02 6.36 -23.96
N VAL A 319 17.74 7.25 -24.64
CA VAL A 319 18.05 8.61 -24.13
C VAL A 319 16.77 9.43 -23.91
N GLU A 320 15.86 9.40 -24.88
CA GLU A 320 14.59 10.14 -24.82
C GLU A 320 13.60 9.46 -23.87
N TYR A 321 13.59 8.13 -23.84
CA TYR A 321 12.54 7.36 -23.15
C TYR A 321 12.82 7.09 -21.68
N GLU A 322 14.09 6.97 -21.32
CA GLU A 322 14.51 6.59 -19.96
C GLU A 322 15.51 7.60 -19.38
N TRP A 323 16.57 7.93 -20.11
CA TRP A 323 17.65 8.75 -19.55
C TRP A 323 17.16 10.13 -19.11
N MET A 324 16.54 10.87 -20.04
CA MET A 324 16.07 12.22 -19.80
C MET A 324 14.95 12.31 -18.74
N PRO A 325 13.84 11.55 -18.86
CA PRO A 325 12.72 11.69 -17.91
C PRO A 325 12.98 11.01 -16.56
N LEU A 326 13.72 9.91 -16.51
CA LEU A 326 13.88 9.08 -15.32
C LEU A 326 15.29 9.22 -14.71
N THR A 327 16.33 8.85 -15.46
CA THR A 327 17.67 8.66 -14.86
C THR A 327 18.31 9.98 -14.46
N ARG A 328 18.24 10.99 -15.32
CA ARG A 328 18.75 12.34 -15.03
C ARG A 328 18.10 12.95 -13.80
N ASN A 329 16.78 12.80 -13.69
CA ASN A 329 16.02 13.28 -12.53
C ASN A 329 16.42 12.54 -11.25
N ARG A 330 16.59 11.21 -11.30
CA ARG A 330 17.09 10.42 -10.16
C ARG A 330 18.47 10.86 -9.71
N ILE A 331 19.43 11.01 -10.64
CA ILE A 331 20.79 11.46 -10.31
C ILE A 331 20.73 12.80 -9.57
N LYS A 332 19.94 13.75 -10.08
CA LYS A 332 19.79 15.06 -9.46
C LYS A 332 19.22 14.99 -8.04
N VAL A 333 18.15 14.22 -7.85
CA VAL A 333 17.54 14.01 -6.53
C VAL A 333 18.51 13.34 -5.57
N THR A 334 19.24 12.31 -6.01
CA THR A 334 20.24 11.61 -5.20
C THR A 334 21.37 12.55 -4.80
N ARG A 335 21.86 13.41 -5.70
CA ARG A 335 22.90 14.40 -5.39
C ARG A 335 22.44 15.39 -4.34
N TRP A 336 21.23 15.92 -4.50
CA TRP A 336 20.62 16.80 -3.50
C TRP A 336 20.45 16.09 -2.14
N ALA A 337 19.91 14.88 -2.12
CA ALA A 337 19.67 14.12 -0.89
C ALA A 337 20.96 13.70 -0.17
N SER A 338 22.06 13.49 -0.91
CA SER A 338 23.38 13.18 -0.35
C SER A 338 24.22 14.42 -0.02
N GLY A 339 23.73 15.63 -0.33
CA GLY A 339 24.43 16.89 -0.05
C GLY A 339 25.68 17.12 -0.90
N VAL A 340 25.77 16.47 -2.07
CA VAL A 340 26.90 16.59 -3.01
C VAL A 340 26.55 17.39 -4.26
N ASP A 341 25.39 18.03 -4.27
CA ASP A 341 24.92 18.94 -5.32
C ASP A 341 25.95 20.03 -5.66
N ASN A 342 26.63 20.56 -4.64
CA ASN A 342 27.68 21.59 -4.78
C ASN A 342 29.01 21.11 -5.36
N ILE A 343 29.19 19.81 -5.63
CA ILE A 343 30.44 19.31 -6.24
C ILE A 343 30.43 19.66 -7.74
N PRO A 344 31.36 20.49 -8.23
CA PRO A 344 31.39 20.91 -9.62
C PRO A 344 31.69 19.72 -10.54
N GLU A 345 30.91 19.60 -11.61
CA GLU A 345 31.12 18.62 -12.68
C GLU A 345 31.93 19.25 -13.80
N TYR A 346 32.96 18.54 -14.22
CA TYR A 346 33.77 18.90 -15.39
C TYR A 346 33.65 17.79 -16.42
N ALA A 347 33.49 18.16 -17.69
CA ALA A 347 33.52 17.18 -18.75
C ALA A 347 34.88 16.49 -18.77
N ILE A 348 34.95 15.22 -19.19
CA ILE A 348 36.24 14.50 -19.28
C ILE A 348 37.23 15.27 -20.17
N GLN A 349 36.74 15.99 -21.17
CA GLN A 349 37.56 16.83 -22.05
C GLN A 349 38.12 18.08 -21.37
N GLN A 350 37.53 18.51 -20.24
CA GLN A 350 38.00 19.63 -19.41
C GLN A 350 39.00 19.17 -18.33
N VAL A 351 39.18 17.86 -18.17
CA VAL A 351 40.24 17.31 -17.32
C VAL A 351 41.58 17.72 -17.94
N PRO A 352 42.51 18.32 -17.18
CA PRO A 352 43.74 18.86 -17.75
C PRO A 352 44.50 17.79 -18.54
N THR A 353 44.70 18.04 -19.84
CA THR A 353 45.58 17.22 -20.68
C THR A 353 47.02 17.48 -20.26
N GLY A 354 47.52 16.69 -19.31
CA GLY A 354 48.86 16.81 -18.73
C GLY A 354 49.43 15.43 -18.38
N ASN A 355 50.50 15.39 -17.59
CA ASN A 355 51.18 14.16 -17.21
C ASN A 355 50.18 13.16 -16.56
N ILE A 356 49.91 12.08 -17.29
CA ILE A 356 48.93 11.03 -16.95
C ILE A 356 49.21 10.44 -15.56
N GLU A 357 50.47 10.29 -15.15
CA GLU A 357 50.83 9.78 -13.82
C GLU A 357 50.46 10.77 -12.70
N LYS A 358 50.67 12.08 -12.94
CA LYS A 358 50.29 13.11 -11.98
C LYS A 358 48.76 13.23 -11.89
N LEU A 359 48.06 13.01 -13.00
CA LEU A 359 46.62 12.99 -13.02
C LEU A 359 46.06 11.76 -12.29
N LEU A 360 46.55 10.55 -12.59
CA LEU A 360 46.17 9.30 -11.91
C LEU A 360 46.52 9.30 -10.40
N SER A 361 47.57 10.02 -9.99
CA SER A 361 47.91 10.17 -8.56
C SER A 361 47.05 11.19 -7.80
N LEU A 362 46.38 12.11 -8.50
CA LEU A 362 45.46 13.10 -7.92
C LEU A 362 43.99 12.71 -8.09
N VAL A 363 43.67 11.95 -9.13
CA VAL A 363 42.35 11.35 -9.36
C VAL A 363 42.22 10.14 -8.45
N ARG A 364 41.48 10.30 -7.35
CA ARG A 364 40.99 9.14 -6.62
C ARG A 364 39.80 8.57 -7.37
N GLN A 365 40.03 7.53 -8.15
CA GLN A 365 38.95 6.64 -8.55
C GLN A 365 38.48 5.93 -7.28
N TRP A 366 37.32 6.34 -6.77
CA TRP A 366 36.60 5.52 -5.81
C TRP A 366 35.88 4.48 -6.64
N ASP A 367 36.58 3.38 -6.92
CA ASP A 367 35.87 2.18 -7.30
C ASP A 367 35.09 1.66 -6.08
N GLN A 368 34.15 0.77 -6.36
CA GLN A 368 33.32 0.20 -5.33
C GLN A 368 34.14 -0.51 -4.24
N ASP A 369 35.25 -1.13 -4.62
CA ASP A 369 36.13 -1.85 -3.70
C ASP A 369 36.84 -0.91 -2.73
N ALA A 370 37.31 0.25 -3.19
CA ALA A 370 37.92 1.29 -2.35
C ALA A 370 36.89 1.93 -1.41
N ALA A 371 35.68 2.20 -1.91
CA ALA A 371 34.59 2.74 -1.09
C ALA A 371 34.14 1.74 -0.01
N TYR A 372 33.92 0.47 -0.40
CA TYR A 372 33.55 -0.61 0.50
C TYR A 372 34.64 -0.84 1.57
N THR A 373 35.91 -0.93 1.16
CA THR A 373 37.03 -1.15 2.08
C THR A 373 37.14 -0.04 3.11
N LYS A 374 36.96 1.21 2.69
CA LYS A 374 37.03 2.37 3.60
C LYS A 374 35.82 2.45 4.53
N MET A 375 34.62 2.11 4.04
CA MET A 375 33.38 2.21 4.82
C MET A 375 33.13 0.98 5.69
N LYS A 376 33.71 -0.19 5.41
CA LYS A 376 33.51 -1.45 6.14
C LYS A 376 33.63 -1.34 7.67
N GLY A 377 34.53 -0.48 8.16
CA GLY A 377 34.69 -0.20 9.60
C GLY A 377 33.56 0.63 10.21
N GLN A 378 32.80 1.37 9.41
CA GLN A 378 31.70 2.25 9.81
C GLN A 378 30.31 1.61 9.64
N ILE A 379 30.10 0.84 8.56
CA ILE A 379 28.81 0.18 8.24
C ILE A 379 28.68 -1.23 8.81
N GLY A 380 29.77 -1.82 9.32
CA GLY A 380 29.79 -3.21 9.76
C GLY A 380 29.84 -4.20 8.59
N VAL A 381 30.48 -5.35 8.79
CA VAL A 381 30.64 -6.35 7.73
C VAL A 381 29.35 -7.16 7.61
N ASN A 382 28.52 -6.85 6.62
CA ASN A 382 27.40 -7.71 6.24
C ASN A 382 27.70 -8.34 4.88
N TRP A 383 27.28 -9.58 4.67
CA TRP A 383 27.57 -10.44 3.51
C TRP A 383 26.90 -9.99 2.19
N MET A 384 26.26 -8.82 2.17
CA MET A 384 25.71 -8.21 0.98
C MET A 384 26.74 -7.25 0.39
N THR A 385 27.24 -7.55 -0.80
CA THR A 385 27.99 -6.59 -1.61
C THR A 385 27.10 -5.41 -1.95
N LEU A 386 27.65 -4.19 -1.92
CA LEU A 386 26.95 -3.00 -2.43
C LEU A 386 26.65 -3.23 -3.94
N SER A 387 25.71 -2.49 -4.53
CA SER A 387 25.45 -2.57 -5.98
C SER A 387 26.61 -1.96 -6.77
N ASP A 388 26.99 -2.58 -7.88
CA ASP A 388 28.10 -2.15 -8.74
C ASP A 388 28.01 -0.67 -9.12
N SER A 389 29.15 0.00 -9.19
CA SER A 389 29.25 1.39 -9.60
C SER A 389 29.34 1.47 -11.12
N ASP A 390 28.19 1.62 -11.78
CA ASP A 390 28.18 1.87 -13.22
C ASP A 390 28.77 3.26 -13.50
N ILE A 391 29.87 3.30 -14.27
CA ILE A 391 30.34 4.55 -14.89
C ILE A 391 29.35 4.86 -16.01
N ILE A 392 28.43 5.78 -15.74
CA ILE A 392 27.46 6.19 -16.74
C ILE A 392 28.01 7.37 -17.52
N TYR A 393 28.08 7.22 -18.85
CA TYR A 393 28.50 8.28 -19.76
C TYR A 393 27.43 9.38 -19.79
N TYR A 394 27.76 10.54 -19.22
CA TYR A 394 26.86 11.68 -19.21
C TYR A 394 26.80 12.29 -20.63
N ASN A 395 25.63 12.20 -21.27
CA ASN A 395 25.31 12.62 -22.66
C ASN A 395 25.66 11.65 -23.81
N GLY A 396 25.95 10.38 -23.52
CA GLY A 396 26.16 9.36 -24.56
C GLY A 396 27.62 9.11 -24.87
#